data_AF-A0A820MFX5-F1
#
_entry.id   AF-A0A820MFX5-F1
#
_cell.length_a   1.000
_cell.length_b   1.000
_cell.length_c   1.000
_cell.angle_alpha   90.00
_cell.angle_beta   90.00
_cell.angle_gamma   90.00
#
_symmetry.space_group_name_H-M   'P 1'
#
loop_
_entity.id
_entity.type
_entity.pdbx_description
1 polymer ?
#
loop_
_entity_poly.entity_id
_entity_poly.type
_entity_poly.pdbx_seq_one_letter_code
_entity_poly.pdbx_strand_id
1 'polypeptide(L)'
;MPINLISSKTNSTSIDQKKSLETKIQCIGPFNQQSCLFENLYYFNSEFIILTINGTQFPLYSLRINSFYLSPIEIKKRDFNSYIDLEKFVRTSIEPIIFPSVTVYFIQLWHDNIGHALFDGLYPAYVALIRLSPRHLQPFRILTDLSDCNKCWTEDIYHRFAG
;
A
#
# COMPACT_ATOMS: atom_id res chain seq x y z
N MET A 1 3.43 -24.33 7.34
CA MET A 1 4.72 -24.60 8.02
C MET A 1 5.13 -23.34 8.76
N PRO A 2 5.24 -23.34 10.10
CA PRO A 2 5.67 -22.14 10.82
C PRO A 2 7.20 -22.12 10.92
N ILE A 3 7.81 -20.99 10.57
CA ILE A 3 9.22 -20.71 10.86
C ILE A 3 9.24 -19.59 11.89
N ASN A 4 9.70 -19.92 13.09
CA ASN A 4 10.14 -18.97 14.11
C ASN A 4 11.55 -18.50 13.79
N LEU A 5 11.81 -17.20 13.88
CA LEU A 5 13.14 -16.65 14.10
C LEU A 5 13.08 -15.54 15.15
N ILE A 6 13.65 -15.82 16.32
CA ILE A 6 14.09 -14.85 17.31
C ILE A 6 15.51 -14.45 16.93
N SER A 7 15.85 -13.15 16.96
CA SER A 7 17.25 -12.73 17.16
C SER A 7 17.37 -11.46 17.98
N SER A 8 18.10 -11.63 19.09
CA SER A 8 18.96 -10.72 19.84
C SER A 8 18.43 -9.36 20.33
N LYS A 9 18.27 -9.30 21.65
CA LYS A 9 18.37 -8.08 22.48
C LYS A 9 19.70 -7.37 22.22
N THR A 10 19.61 -6.09 21.85
CA THR A 10 20.60 -5.07 22.20
C THR A 10 19.88 -3.98 22.97
N ASN A 11 20.34 -3.74 24.21
CA ASN A 11 19.89 -2.63 25.02
C ASN A 11 20.35 -1.33 24.34
N SER A 12 19.45 -0.66 23.64
CA SER A 12 19.56 0.79 23.41
C SER A 12 18.35 1.44 24.05
N THR A 13 18.60 2.30 25.04
CA THR A 13 17.68 3.32 25.51
C THR A 13 17.23 4.17 24.33
N SER A 14 16.08 3.84 23.73
CA SER A 14 15.34 4.74 22.86
C SER A 14 13.93 4.78 23.40
N ILE A 15 13.48 5.97 23.79
CA ILE A 15 12.07 6.36 23.80
C ILE A 15 11.41 5.63 22.64
N ASP A 16 10.46 4.73 22.91
CA ASP A 16 9.56 4.19 21.89
C ASP A 16 8.99 5.41 21.17
N GLN A 17 9.55 5.76 20.01
CA GLN A 17 8.98 6.78 19.16
C GLN A 17 7.61 6.24 18.82
N LYS A 18 6.59 6.76 19.51
CA LYS A 18 5.19 6.40 19.33
C LYS A 18 4.92 6.49 17.83
N LYS A 19 4.88 5.34 17.13
CA LYS A 19 4.73 5.32 15.67
C LYS A 19 3.45 6.06 15.35
N SER A 20 3.56 7.15 14.59
CA SER A 20 2.37 7.93 14.23
C SER A 20 1.41 7.04 13.44
N LEU A 21 0.12 7.12 13.77
CA LEU A 21 -0.98 6.47 13.06
C LEU A 21 -1.49 7.33 11.89
N GLU A 22 -0.96 8.54 11.72
CA GLU A 22 -1.28 9.36 10.55
C GLU A 22 -0.68 8.73 9.29
N THR A 23 -1.42 8.86 8.19
CA THR A 23 -0.92 8.49 6.88
C THR A 23 0.15 9.48 6.44
N LYS A 24 1.27 8.98 5.92
CA LYS A 24 2.28 9.80 5.25
C LYS A 24 2.38 9.40 3.79
N ILE A 25 2.64 10.40 2.93
CA ILE A 25 2.69 10.21 1.49
C ILE A 25 4.01 10.76 0.97
N GLN A 26 4.76 9.92 0.26
CA GLN A 26 5.95 10.30 -0.47
C GLN A 26 5.76 9.93 -1.95
N CYS A 27 5.83 10.92 -2.84
CA CYS A 27 5.72 10.69 -4.28
C CYS A 27 7.01 11.07 -5.00
N ILE A 28 7.38 10.29 -6.01
CA ILE A 28 8.54 10.52 -6.87
C ILE A 28 8.06 10.60 -8.32
N GLY A 29 8.54 11.61 -9.05
CA GLY A 29 8.24 11.83 -10.47
C GLY A 29 7.29 13.00 -10.73
N PRO A 30 7.02 13.30 -12.01
CA PRO A 30 6.11 14.38 -12.41
C PRO A 30 4.66 13.98 -12.17
N PHE A 31 3.77 14.95 -11.90
CA PHE A 31 2.38 14.74 -11.43
C PHE A 31 1.60 13.61 -12.14
N ASN A 32 1.72 13.47 -13.47
CA ASN A 32 0.98 12.46 -14.24
C ASN A 32 1.70 11.10 -14.39
N GLN A 33 2.88 10.93 -13.78
CA GLN A 33 3.71 9.72 -13.85
C GLN A 33 4.40 9.47 -12.50
N GLN A 34 3.69 9.70 -11.40
CA GLN A 34 4.25 9.55 -10.06
C GLN A 34 4.19 8.10 -9.58
N SER A 35 5.14 7.78 -8.72
CA SER A 35 5.10 6.59 -7.87
C SER A 35 5.02 7.06 -6.43
N CYS A 36 3.95 6.70 -5.73
CA CYS A 36 3.67 7.17 -4.39
C CYS A 36 3.73 6.01 -3.38
N LEU A 37 4.44 6.25 -2.28
CA LEU A 37 4.49 5.38 -1.11
C LEU A 37 3.57 5.97 -0.04
N PHE A 38 2.67 5.14 0.45
CA PHE A 38 1.80 5.45 1.57
C PHE A 38 2.27 4.68 2.81
N GLU A 39 2.64 5.40 3.87
CA GLU A 39 2.86 4.83 5.20
C GLU A 39 1.55 4.97 5.98
N ASN A 40 1.08 3.90 6.64
CA ASN A 40 -0.21 3.86 7.34
C ASN A 40 -1.42 4.21 6.46
N LEU A 41 -1.55 3.55 5.31
CA LEU A 41 -2.80 3.54 4.54
C LEU A 41 -3.73 2.46 5.11
N TYR A 42 -4.99 2.81 5.34
CA TYR A 42 -5.96 1.90 5.94
C TYR A 42 -6.99 1.45 4.90
N TYR A 43 -7.52 0.24 5.07
CA TYR A 43 -8.66 -0.25 4.29
C TYR A 43 -9.84 -0.44 5.24
N PHE A 44 -10.93 0.29 5.02
CA PHE A 44 -12.08 0.34 5.91
C PHE A 44 -13.36 0.60 5.11
N ASN A 45 -14.45 -0.11 5.41
CA ASN A 45 -15.71 -0.03 4.65
C ASN A 45 -15.52 -0.20 3.13
N SER A 46 -14.72 -1.20 2.74
CA SER A 46 -14.39 -1.55 1.35
C SER A 46 -13.61 -0.50 0.56
N GLU A 47 -12.99 0.47 1.24
CA GLU A 47 -12.26 1.56 0.60
C GLU A 47 -10.93 1.84 1.28
N PHE A 48 -9.95 2.33 0.51
CA PHE A 48 -8.75 2.89 1.08
C PHE A 48 -9.04 4.26 1.69
N ILE A 49 -8.49 4.51 2.88
CA ILE A 49 -8.67 5.75 3.62
C ILE A 49 -7.34 6.29 4.15
N ILE A 50 -7.12 7.58 3.92
CA ILE A 50 -6.03 8.38 4.46
C ILE A 50 -6.52 9.00 5.77
N LEU A 51 -5.78 8.80 6.86
CA LEU A 51 -6.09 9.37 8.17
C LEU A 51 -5.08 10.45 8.52
N THR A 52 -5.56 11.63 8.89
CA THR A 52 -4.72 12.81 9.15
C THR A 52 -5.20 13.58 10.36
N ILE A 53 -4.31 14.37 10.95
CA ILE A 53 -4.70 15.43 11.87
C ILE A 53 -4.85 16.74 11.08
N ASN A 54 -5.76 17.61 11.51
CA ASN A 54 -5.96 18.92 10.91
C ASN A 54 -4.63 19.68 10.80
N GLY A 55 -4.35 20.19 9.60
CA GLY A 55 -3.10 20.88 9.28
C GLY A 55 -2.03 19.99 8.64
N THR A 56 -2.22 18.66 8.60
CA THR A 56 -1.32 17.76 7.85
C THR A 56 -1.39 18.08 6.35
N GLN A 57 -0.21 18.40 5.79
CA GLN A 57 -0.05 18.72 4.37
C GLN A 57 0.56 17.53 3.63
N PHE A 58 0.10 17.31 2.40
CA PHE A 58 0.63 16.30 1.50
C PHE A 58 1.22 16.92 0.24
N PRO A 59 2.19 16.24 -0.39
CA PRO A 59 2.56 16.61 -1.75
C PRO A 59 1.34 16.47 -2.67
N LEU A 60 1.29 17.25 -3.74
CA LEU A 60 0.32 17.00 -4.81
C LEU A 60 0.58 15.61 -5.40
N TYR A 61 -0.45 14.77 -5.40
CA TYR A 61 -0.36 13.42 -5.94
C TYR A 61 -1.46 13.10 -6.94
N SER A 62 -1.15 12.24 -7.91
CA SER A 62 -2.10 11.67 -8.87
C SER A 62 -1.92 10.16 -8.92
N LEU A 63 -2.93 9.40 -8.51
CA LEU A 63 -2.84 7.95 -8.41
C LEU A 63 -3.54 7.30 -9.59
N ARG A 64 -2.81 6.41 -10.26
CA ARG A 64 -3.36 5.46 -11.22
C ARG A 64 -3.02 4.08 -10.74
N ILE A 65 -4.01 3.20 -10.71
CA ILE A 65 -3.82 1.82 -10.24
C ILE A 65 -3.92 0.81 -11.38
N ASN A 66 -4.07 1.26 -12.63
CA ASN A 66 -4.06 0.42 -13.82
C ASN A 66 -3.79 1.28 -15.07
N SER A 67 -3.59 0.61 -16.20
CA SER A 67 -3.18 1.24 -17.46
C SER A 67 -4.35 1.77 -18.32
N PHE A 68 -5.61 1.42 -17.99
CA PHE A 68 -6.77 1.67 -18.86
C PHE A 68 -7.69 2.79 -18.37
N TYR A 69 -7.77 3.00 -17.06
CA TYR A 69 -8.50 4.10 -16.47
C TYR A 69 -7.58 5.32 -16.38
N LEU A 70 -7.79 6.27 -17.29
CA LEU A 70 -6.98 7.49 -17.39
C LEU A 70 -7.26 8.48 -16.24
N SER A 71 -8.44 8.40 -15.64
CA SER A 71 -8.86 9.22 -14.51
C SER A 71 -8.10 8.81 -13.25
N PRO A 72 -7.42 9.76 -12.57
CA PRO A 72 -6.81 9.49 -11.28
C PRO A 72 -7.86 9.04 -10.26
N ILE A 73 -7.44 8.19 -9.33
CA ILE A 73 -8.27 7.75 -8.22
C ILE A 73 -8.05 8.66 -7.03
N GLU A 74 -9.17 9.09 -6.46
CA GLU A 74 -9.19 9.83 -5.21
C GLU A 74 -9.33 8.85 -4.05
N ILE A 75 -8.33 8.81 -3.18
CA ILE A 75 -8.41 8.07 -1.92
C ILE A 75 -9.15 8.94 -0.92
N LYS A 76 -10.15 8.36 -0.23
CA LYS A 76 -10.91 9.10 0.79
C LYS A 76 -9.97 9.56 1.89
N LYS A 77 -10.18 10.79 2.34
CA LYS A 77 -9.42 11.39 3.43
C LYS A 77 -10.35 11.64 4.61
N ARG A 78 -9.86 11.34 5.82
CA ARG A 78 -10.54 11.68 7.06
C ARG A 78 -9.59 12.43 7.98
N ASP A 79 -9.94 13.68 8.23
CA ASP A 79 -9.24 14.56 9.14
C ASP A 79 -9.77 14.45 10.57
N PHE A 80 -8.86 14.49 11.54
CA PHE A 80 -9.13 14.47 12.97
C PHE A 80 -8.62 15.77 13.61
N ASN A 81 -9.33 16.24 14.64
CA ASN A 81 -8.91 17.44 15.37
C ASN A 81 -7.71 17.17 16.30
N SER A 82 -7.53 15.92 16.73
CA SER A 82 -6.47 15.53 17.65
C SER A 82 -5.96 14.12 17.38
N TYR A 83 -4.72 13.84 17.79
CA TYR A 83 -4.16 12.49 17.73
C TYR A 83 -4.95 11.48 18.57
N ILE A 84 -5.54 11.93 19.68
CA ILE A 84 -6.30 11.06 20.59
C ILE A 84 -7.56 10.53 19.88
N ASP A 85 -8.26 11.38 19.13
CA ASP A 85 -9.44 10.98 18.37
C ASP A 85 -9.10 10.01 17.23
N LEU A 86 -7.98 10.27 16.55
CA LEU A 86 -7.45 9.39 15.51
C LEU A 86 -7.07 8.02 16.09
N GLU A 87 -6.31 8.00 17.18
CA GLU A 87 -5.90 6.77 17.87
C GLU A 87 -7.11 5.97 18.35
N LYS A 88 -8.13 6.64 18.91
CA LYS A 88 -9.39 6.00 19.30
C LYS A 88 -10.07 5.38 18.08
N PHE A 89 -10.23 6.12 16.98
CA PHE A 89 -10.87 5.60 15.77
C PHE A 89 -10.16 4.37 15.19
N VAL A 90 -8.84 4.42 15.07
CA VAL A 90 -8.05 3.28 14.57
C VAL A 90 -8.24 2.05 15.45
N ARG A 91 -8.20 2.23 16.78
CA ARG A 91 -8.31 1.13 17.74
C ARG A 91 -9.71 0.57 17.91
N THR A 92 -10.76 1.37 17.75
CA THR A 92 -12.14 0.92 18.04
C THR A 92 -13.00 0.67 16.82
N SER A 93 -12.62 1.21 15.66
CA SER A 93 -13.44 1.12 14.45
C SER A 93 -12.75 0.37 13.33
N ILE A 94 -11.44 0.55 13.15
CA ILE A 94 -10.69 -0.15 12.10
C ILE A 94 -10.17 -1.49 12.60
N GLU A 95 -9.53 -1.52 13.78
CA GLU A 95 -8.84 -2.71 14.31
C GLU A 95 -7.90 -3.35 13.27
N PRO A 96 -6.88 -2.62 12.77
CA PRO A 96 -6.17 -2.99 11.57
C PRO A 96 -5.29 -4.23 11.75
N ILE A 97 -5.31 -5.11 10.75
CA ILE A 97 -4.27 -6.14 10.56
C ILE A 97 -3.07 -5.47 9.88
N ILE A 98 -1.91 -5.53 10.54
CA ILE A 98 -0.70 -4.86 10.06
C ILE A 98 0.11 -5.80 9.18
N PHE A 99 0.43 -5.34 7.96
CA PHE A 99 1.41 -5.98 7.08
C PHE A 99 2.74 -5.24 7.16
N PRO A 100 3.82 -5.88 7.65
CA PRO A 100 5.10 -5.21 7.88
C PRO A 100 5.91 -4.96 6.60
N SER A 101 5.58 -5.64 5.51
CA SER A 101 6.22 -5.47 4.18
C SER A 101 5.52 -4.41 3.35
N VAL A 102 6.19 -3.94 2.29
CA VAL A 102 5.56 -3.09 1.28
C VAL A 102 4.45 -3.89 0.60
N THR A 103 3.28 -3.28 0.43
CA THR A 103 2.22 -3.82 -0.42
C THR A 103 2.13 -2.98 -1.67
N VAL A 104 2.24 -3.63 -2.83
CA VAL A 104 2.05 -3.04 -4.14
C VAL A 104 0.60 -3.31 -4.56
N TYR A 105 -0.17 -2.24 -4.71
CA TYR A 105 -1.58 -2.30 -5.08
C TYR A 105 -1.79 -1.86 -6.52
N PHE A 106 -2.50 -2.68 -7.29
CA PHE A 106 -2.93 -2.36 -8.65
C PHE A 106 -4.18 -3.16 -9.03
N ILE A 107 -4.92 -2.70 -10.03
CA ILE A 107 -6.09 -3.36 -10.61
C ILE A 107 -5.70 -3.94 -11.96
N GLN A 108 -6.25 -5.11 -12.29
CA GLN A 108 -6.04 -5.76 -13.59
C GLN A 108 -7.37 -6.13 -14.22
N LEU A 109 -7.68 -5.63 -15.43
CA LEU A 109 -8.99 -5.88 -16.04
C LEU A 109 -9.17 -7.30 -16.58
N TRP A 110 -8.11 -7.88 -17.17
CA TRP A 110 -8.17 -9.19 -17.82
C TRP A 110 -7.31 -10.17 -17.06
N HIS A 111 -7.87 -10.71 -15.98
CA HIS A 111 -7.19 -11.64 -15.10
C HIS A 111 -7.10 -13.07 -15.65
N ASP A 112 -7.78 -13.38 -16.75
CA ASP A 112 -7.73 -14.64 -17.47
C ASP A 112 -6.66 -14.65 -18.58
N ASN A 113 -6.11 -13.49 -18.92
CA ASN A 113 -5.08 -13.34 -19.94
C ASN A 113 -3.71 -13.03 -19.30
N ILE A 114 -2.80 -14.00 -19.40
CA ILE A 114 -1.44 -13.88 -18.84
C ILE A 114 -0.65 -12.70 -19.43
N GLY A 115 -0.84 -12.39 -20.71
CA GLY A 115 -0.17 -11.25 -21.34
C GLY A 115 -0.60 -9.94 -20.70
N HIS A 116 -1.91 -9.72 -20.60
CA HIS A 116 -2.44 -8.52 -19.95
C HIS A 116 -2.03 -8.43 -18.48
N ALA A 117 -2.03 -9.54 -17.75
CA ALA A 117 -1.61 -9.56 -16.35
C ALA A 117 -0.14 -9.13 -16.16
N LEU A 118 0.75 -9.63 -17.02
CA LEU A 118 2.16 -9.30 -16.97
C LEU A 118 2.42 -7.85 -17.40
N PHE A 119 1.83 -7.41 -18.51
CA PHE A 119 2.20 -6.13 -19.13
C PHE A 119 1.37 -4.94 -18.63
N ASP A 120 0.09 -5.13 -18.32
CA ASP A 120 -0.80 -4.03 -17.94
C ASP A 120 -0.93 -3.84 -16.43
N GLY A 121 -0.71 -4.93 -15.67
CA GLY A 121 -0.76 -4.98 -14.22
C GLY A 121 0.62 -5.02 -13.59
N LEU A 122 1.30 -6.17 -13.70
CA LEU A 122 2.54 -6.43 -12.95
C LEU A 122 3.70 -5.53 -13.37
N TYR A 123 3.92 -5.32 -14.67
CA TYR A 123 5.01 -4.48 -15.17
C TYR A 123 4.94 -3.04 -14.66
N PRO A 124 3.83 -2.28 -14.82
CA PRO A 124 3.74 -0.93 -14.28
C PRO A 124 3.82 -0.89 -12.75
N ALA A 125 3.26 -1.89 -12.05
CA ALA A 125 3.37 -2.02 -10.60
C ALA A 125 4.83 -2.19 -10.14
N TYR A 126 5.59 -3.04 -10.83
CA TYR A 126 7.02 -3.23 -10.59
C TYR A 126 7.83 -1.95 -10.91
N VAL A 127 7.53 -1.28 -12.02
CA VAL A 127 8.16 0.01 -12.38
C VAL A 127 7.91 1.08 -11.30
N ALA A 128 6.73 1.10 -10.68
CA ALA A 128 6.45 1.99 -9.56
C ALA A 128 7.29 1.64 -8.32
N LEU A 129 7.47 0.35 -8.02
CA LEU A 129 8.25 -0.12 -6.88
C LEU A 129 9.75 0.18 -7.04
N ILE A 130 10.34 0.00 -8.22
CA ILE A 130 11.77 0.28 -8.44
C ILE A 130 12.11 1.76 -8.27
N ARG A 131 11.19 2.67 -8.60
CA ARG A 131 11.36 4.12 -8.40
C ARG A 131 11.48 4.50 -6.94
N LEU A 132 10.94 3.68 -6.04
CA LEU A 132 11.00 3.84 -4.58
C LEU A 132 12.17 3.04 -3.99
N SER A 133 13.35 3.07 -4.62
CA SER A 133 14.54 2.36 -4.12
C SER A 133 14.84 2.68 -2.63
N PRO A 134 15.25 1.70 -1.81
CA PRO A 134 15.58 0.31 -2.14
C PRO A 134 14.40 -0.67 -1.96
N ARG A 135 13.14 -0.21 -1.98
CA ARG A 135 11.99 -1.05 -1.61
C ARG A 135 11.81 -2.31 -2.47
N HIS A 136 12.19 -2.24 -3.74
CA HIS A 136 12.18 -3.39 -4.66
C HIS A 136 13.19 -4.50 -4.31
N LEU A 137 14.14 -4.24 -3.40
CA LEU A 137 15.13 -5.22 -2.94
C LEU A 137 14.67 -6.02 -1.71
N GLN A 138 13.48 -5.73 -1.19
CA GLN A 138 12.88 -6.42 -0.05
C GLN A 138 11.66 -7.21 -0.53
N PRO A 139 11.29 -8.31 0.14
CA PRO A 139 10.01 -8.98 -0.12
C PRO A 139 8.85 -7.99 -0.03
N PHE A 140 7.93 -8.08 -0.98
CA PHE A 140 6.75 -7.25 -1.04
C PHE A 140 5.52 -8.12 -1.20
N ARG A 141 4.35 -7.56 -0.93
CA ARG A 141 3.08 -8.23 -1.19
C ARG A 141 2.46 -7.60 -2.42
N ILE A 142 1.83 -8.40 -3.26
CA ILE A 142 0.92 -7.90 -4.28
C ILE A 142 -0.51 -7.97 -3.73
N LEU A 143 -1.24 -6.87 -3.86
CA LEU A 143 -2.67 -6.79 -3.61
C LEU A 143 -3.35 -6.34 -4.91
N THR A 144 -4.31 -7.13 -5.37
CA THR A 144 -5.11 -6.81 -6.56
C THR A 144 -6.59 -6.96 -6.27
N ASP A 145 -7.46 -6.53 -7.18
CA ASP A 145 -8.92 -6.68 -7.13
C ASP A 145 -9.42 -8.11 -7.38
N LEU A 146 -8.59 -9.11 -7.11
CA LEU A 146 -8.83 -10.53 -7.40
C LEU A 146 -9.68 -11.25 -6.34
N SER A 147 -10.55 -10.55 -5.60
CA SER A 147 -11.44 -11.25 -4.67
C SER A 147 -12.37 -12.22 -5.43
N ASP A 148 -12.35 -13.49 -5.05
CA ASP A 148 -13.25 -14.56 -5.51
C ASP A 148 -13.09 -15.06 -6.96
N CYS A 149 -11.93 -14.85 -7.59
CA CYS A 149 -11.72 -15.36 -8.95
C CYS A 149 -11.20 -16.81 -9.00
N ASN A 150 -12.13 -17.77 -9.04
CA ASN A 150 -11.83 -19.21 -9.15
C ASN A 150 -11.11 -19.65 -10.44
N LYS A 151 -10.90 -18.76 -11.43
CA LYS A 151 -10.27 -19.06 -12.73
C LYS A 151 -9.06 -18.17 -13.03
N CYS A 152 -8.64 -17.32 -12.11
CA CYS A 152 -7.57 -16.36 -12.36
C CYS A 152 -6.20 -16.98 -12.11
N TRP A 153 -5.58 -17.52 -13.16
CA TRP A 153 -4.19 -18.00 -13.11
C TRP A 153 -3.17 -16.91 -12.73
N THR A 154 -3.59 -15.66 -12.85
CA THR A 154 -2.78 -14.47 -12.62
C THR A 154 -2.41 -14.28 -11.15
N GLU A 155 -3.23 -14.79 -10.22
CA GLU A 155 -2.91 -14.76 -8.78
C GLU A 155 -1.66 -15.59 -8.46
N ASP A 156 -1.55 -16.82 -8.99
CA ASP A 156 -0.38 -17.68 -8.80
C ASP A 156 0.89 -17.03 -9.37
N ILE A 157 0.76 -16.39 -10.54
CA ILE A 157 1.87 -15.65 -11.15
C ILE A 157 2.31 -14.52 -10.23
N TYR A 158 1.39 -13.66 -9.79
CA TYR A 158 1.71 -12.53 -8.92
C TYR A 158 2.34 -12.98 -7.60
N HIS A 159 1.84 -14.05 -6.98
CA HIS A 159 2.43 -14.60 -5.77
C HIS A 159 3.89 -15.02 -5.96
N ARG A 160 4.23 -15.66 -7.10
CA ARG A 160 5.61 -16.04 -7.41
C ARG A 160 6.55 -14.84 -7.59
N PHE A 161 6.04 -13.69 -8.04
CA PHE A 161 6.83 -12.48 -8.23
C PHE A 161 7.03 -11.65 -6.95
N ALA A 162 6.13 -11.78 -5.98
CA ALA A 162 6.13 -10.98 -4.75
C ALA A 162 7.21 -11.43 -3.73
N GLY A 163 7.71 -12.68 -3.85
CA GLY A 163 8.73 -13.26 -2.99
C GLY A 163 8.12 -13.99 -1.80
#